data_AF-A0AAT9R2T9-F1
#
_entry.id   AF-A0AAT9R2T9-F1
#
_cell.length_a   1.000
_cell.length_b   1.000
_cell.length_c   1.000
_cell.angle_alpha   90.00
_cell.angle_beta   90.00
_cell.angle_gamma   90.00
#
_symmetry.space_group_name_H-M   'P 1'
#
loop_
_entity.id
_entity.type
_entity.pdbx_description
1 polymer ?
#
loop_
_entity_poly.entity_id
_entity_poly.type
_entity_poly.pdbx_seq_one_letter_code
_entity_poly.pdbx_strand_id
1 'polypeptide(L)'
;MKDLTLRAVRGAGGEEMEVEFQHNCWKHDRDLLIRYAGVSSFLIDPADEDRGADLGAVILDEILPHRDGCSHEIACWDGTLTLVCRDLQATWTETICSSEA
;
A
#
# COMPACT_ATOMS: atom_id res chain seq x y z
N MET A 1 -11.80 10.99 2.10
CA MET A 1 -10.49 10.59 2.63
C MET A 1 -10.42 9.07 2.50
N LYS A 2 -9.29 8.49 2.10
CA LYS A 2 -9.16 7.04 1.96
C LYS A 2 -8.96 6.45 3.35
N ASP A 3 -9.86 5.59 3.80
CA ASP A 3 -9.80 4.97 5.13
C ASP A 3 -9.19 3.56 5.03
N LEU A 4 -7.96 3.54 4.49
CA LEU A 4 -7.16 2.35 4.27
C LEU A 4 -5.86 2.47 5.08
N THR A 5 -5.43 1.40 5.73
CA THR A 5 -4.15 1.35 6.48
C THR A 5 -3.26 0.24 5.91
N LEU A 6 -1.94 0.47 5.90
CA LEU A 6 -1.01 -0.56 5.45
C LEU A 6 -1.09 -1.77 6.39
N ARG A 7 -1.43 -2.94 5.86
CA ARG A 7 -1.56 -4.20 6.61
C ARG A 7 -0.32 -5.08 6.45
N ALA A 8 0.15 -5.22 5.22
CA ALA A 8 1.29 -6.07 4.92
C ALA A 8 1.98 -5.66 3.62
N VAL A 9 3.29 -5.88 3.58
CA VAL A 9 4.10 -5.88 2.36
C VAL A 9 4.74 -7.25 2.21
N ARG A 10 4.59 -7.89 1.05
CA ARG A 10 5.18 -9.19 0.73
C ARG A 10 6.07 -9.10 -0.50
N GLY A 11 7.11 -9.92 -0.54
CA GLY A 11 8.06 -9.98 -1.66
C GLY A 11 9.07 -8.83 -1.72
N ALA A 12 9.22 -8.06 -0.63
CA ALA A 12 10.13 -6.91 -0.59
C ALA A 12 11.56 -7.29 -1.04
N GLY A 13 12.08 -6.58 -2.03
CA GLY A 13 13.38 -6.85 -2.65
C GLY A 13 13.36 -7.85 -3.81
N GLY A 14 12.20 -8.39 -4.18
CA GLY A 14 11.99 -9.24 -5.36
C GLY A 14 11.39 -8.49 -6.55
N GLU A 15 11.25 -9.17 -7.69
CA GLU A 15 10.62 -8.63 -8.91
C GLU A 15 9.08 -8.57 -8.82
N GLU A 16 8.48 -9.35 -7.93
CA GLU A 16 7.04 -9.36 -7.65
C GLU A 16 6.81 -8.96 -6.20
N MET A 17 5.92 -7.98 -5.99
CA MET A 17 5.58 -7.49 -4.66
C MET A 17 4.07 -7.35 -4.49
N GLU A 18 3.60 -7.56 -3.27
CA GLU A 18 2.22 -7.33 -2.89
C GLU A 18 2.17 -6.32 -1.74
N VAL A 19 1.26 -5.36 -1.84
CA VAL A 19 0.92 -4.43 -0.76
C VAL A 19 -0.56 -4.58 -0.45
N GLU A 20 -0.85 -4.95 0.79
CA GLU A 20 -2.20 -5.13 1.32
C GLU A 20 -2.56 -3.94 2.20
N PHE A 21 -3.71 -3.34 1.92
CA PHE A 21 -4.31 -2.33 2.75
C PHE A 21 -5.58 -2.86 3.39
N GLN A 22 -5.64 -2.73 4.72
CA GLN A 22 -6.83 -3.02 5.49
C GLN A 22 -7.79 -1.84 5.42
N HIS A 23 -9.07 -2.14 5.28
CA HIS A 23 -10.12 -1.15 5.31
C HIS A 23 -10.58 -0.77 6.73
N ASN A 24 -11.19 0.40 6.87
CA ASN A 24 -11.95 0.77 8.05
C ASN A 24 -13.35 0.14 8.00
N CYS A 25 -13.63 -0.83 8.89
CA CYS A 25 -14.88 -1.57 8.96
C CYS A 25 -16.15 -0.72 9.13
N TRP A 26 -16.01 0.50 9.63
CA TRP A 26 -17.16 1.40 9.74
C TRP A 26 -17.57 2.00 8.37
N LYS A 27 -16.64 2.05 7.41
CA LYS A 27 -16.84 2.76 6.13
C LYS A 27 -16.84 1.87 4.91
N HIS A 28 -16.16 0.73 5.00
CA HIS A 28 -15.90 -0.16 3.86
C HIS A 28 -16.00 -1.62 4.31
N ASP A 29 -16.19 -2.52 3.35
CA ASP A 29 -16.25 -3.97 3.53
C ASP A 29 -15.25 -4.69 2.60
N ARG A 30 -14.23 -3.97 2.13
CA ARG A 30 -13.26 -4.46 1.15
C ARG A 30 -11.84 -4.01 1.46
N ASP A 31 -10.94 -4.96 1.60
CA ASP A 31 -9.49 -4.70 1.62
C ASP A 31 -9.01 -4.37 0.19
N LEU A 32 -7.89 -3.65 0.08
CA LEU A 32 -7.24 -3.37 -1.20
C LEU A 32 -5.92 -4.15 -1.28
N LEU A 33 -5.81 -5.01 -2.28
CA LEU A 33 -4.55 -5.68 -2.63
C LEU A 33 -4.00 -5.06 -3.90
N ILE A 34 -2.74 -4.62 -3.86
CA ILE A 34 -2.02 -4.15 -5.04
C ILE A 34 -0.86 -5.09 -5.30
N ARG A 35 -0.83 -5.68 -6.50
CA ARG A 35 0.27 -6.50 -7.00
C ARG A 35 1.13 -5.69 -7.94
N TYR A 36 2.44 -5.75 -7.75
CA TYR A 36 3.43 -5.07 -8.57
C TYR A 36 4.29 -6.10 -9.29
N ALA A 37 4.50 -5.91 -10.58
CA ALA A 37 5.32 -6.79 -11.42
C ALA A 37 6.53 -6.03 -11.98
N GLY A 38 7.68 -6.69 -12.01
CA GLY A 38 8.94 -6.10 -12.45
C GLY A 38 9.37 -4.93 -11.55
N VAL A 39 9.31 -5.12 -10.23
CA VAL A 39 9.74 -4.10 -9.27
C VAL A 39 11.25 -3.90 -9.39
N SER A 40 11.66 -2.63 -9.55
CA SER A 40 13.07 -2.23 -9.65
C SER A 40 13.53 -1.38 -8.46
N SER A 41 12.60 -0.82 -7.70
CA SER A 41 12.90 -0.06 -6.48
C SER A 41 11.73 -0.12 -5.51
N PHE A 42 12.05 -0.17 -4.22
CA PHE A 42 11.09 -0.15 -3.13
C PHE A 42 11.71 0.56 -1.92
N LEU A 43 10.97 1.50 -1.34
CA LEU A 43 11.37 2.26 -0.16
C LEU A 43 10.15 2.49 0.75
N ILE A 44 10.37 2.32 2.05
CA ILE A 44 9.48 2.82 3.10
C ILE A 44 10.26 3.91 3.84
N ASP A 45 9.67 5.10 3.92
CA ASP A 45 10.21 6.27 4.60
C ASP A 45 9.26 6.69 5.73
N PRO A 46 9.43 6.16 6.96
CA PRO A 46 8.60 6.51 8.09
C PRO A 46 8.91 7.92 8.60
N ALA A 47 7.90 8.66 9.05
CA ALA A 47 8.07 9.99 9.64
C ALA A 47 8.75 9.94 11.03
N ASP A 48 8.69 8.79 11.69
CA ASP A 48 9.29 8.51 12.99
C ASP A 48 9.96 7.12 12.95
N GLU A 49 11.28 7.08 13.08
CA GLU A 49 12.08 5.84 12.97
C GLU A 49 11.67 4.80 14.04
N ASP A 50 11.14 5.24 15.18
CA ASP A 50 10.72 4.35 16.28
C ASP A 50 9.41 3.59 16.00
N ARG A 51 8.63 4.02 14.99
CA ARG A 51 7.35 3.37 14.60
C ARG A 51 7.50 2.24 13.59
N GLY A 52 8.68 2.05 13.03
CA GLY A 52 8.94 1.01 12.04
C GLY A 52 8.07 1.15 10.78
N ALA A 53 7.32 0.10 10.42
CA ALA A 53 6.48 0.08 9.20
C ALA A 53 5.00 0.46 9.43
N ASP A 54 4.65 0.95 10.61
CA ASP A 54 3.31 1.50 10.86
C ASP A 54 3.21 2.92 10.31
N LEU A 55 2.71 3.04 9.07
CA LEU A 55 2.60 4.31 8.36
C LEU A 55 1.25 5.01 8.63
N GLY A 56 0.34 4.40 9.39
CA GLY A 56 -1.00 4.92 9.59
C GLY A 56 -1.88 4.86 8.33
N ALA A 57 -2.91 5.71 8.27
CA ALA A 57 -3.89 5.71 7.18
C ALA A 57 -3.38 6.43 5.94
N VAL A 58 -3.78 5.92 4.76
CA VAL A 58 -3.46 6.49 3.45
C VAL A 58 -4.11 7.87 3.29
N ILE A 59 -3.30 8.87 2.99
CA ILE A 59 -3.74 10.24 2.69
C ILE A 59 -3.88 10.39 1.18
N LEU A 60 -2.89 9.91 0.43
CA LEU A 60 -2.77 10.11 -1.01
C LEU A 60 -2.08 8.90 -1.66
N ASP A 61 -2.51 8.56 -2.87
CA ASP A 61 -1.77 7.71 -3.79
C ASP A 61 -1.59 8.43 -5.13
N GLU A 62 -0.39 8.33 -5.70
CA GLU A 62 -0.07 8.90 -7.01
C GLU A 62 0.71 7.89 -7.84
N ILE A 63 0.23 7.63 -9.06
CA ILE A 63 0.95 6.83 -10.05
C ILE A 63 1.55 7.81 -11.06
N LEU A 64 2.88 7.85 -11.11
CA LEU A 64 3.65 8.75 -11.94
C LEU A 64 4.40 7.97 -13.05
N PRO A 65 4.59 8.55 -14.24
CA PRO A 65 5.42 7.93 -15.27
C PRO A 65 6.85 7.71 -14.78
N HIS A 66 7.42 6.53 -15.04
CA HIS A 66 8.82 6.23 -14.79
C HIS A 66 9.43 5.49 -15.99
N ARG A 67 10.74 5.62 -16.21
CA ARG A 67 11.43 4.98 -17.36
C ARG A 67 11.27 3.45 -17.40
N ASP A 68 11.09 2.84 -16.24
CA ASP A 68 10.97 1.39 -16.07
C ASP A 68 9.50 0.92 -16.01
N GLY A 69 8.54 1.84 -16.18
CA GLY A 69 7.09 1.61 -16.07
C GLY A 69 6.40 2.77 -15.35
N CYS A 70 6.16 2.62 -14.05
CA CYS A 70 5.60 3.67 -13.20
C CYS A 70 6.30 3.74 -11.83
N SER A 71 6.26 4.93 -11.23
CA SER A 71 6.47 5.13 -9.80
C SER A 71 5.10 5.18 -9.15
N HIS A 72 4.90 4.45 -8.06
CA HIS A 72 3.71 4.56 -7.24
C HIS A 72 4.13 5.08 -5.87
N GLU A 73 3.59 6.24 -5.51
CA GLU A 73 3.87 6.95 -4.28
C GLU A 73 2.61 6.94 -3.42
N ILE A 74 2.71 6.38 -2.23
CA ILE A 74 1.59 6.26 -1.28
C ILE A 74 1.99 7.01 -0.03
N ALA A 75 1.41 8.19 0.16
CA ALA A 75 1.59 8.99 1.37
C ALA A 75 0.56 8.56 2.41
N CYS A 76 1.04 8.25 3.59
CA CYS A 76 0.25 7.94 4.77
C CYS A 76 0.53 8.97 5.87
N TRP A 77 -0.24 8.93 6.96
CA TRP A 77 -0.09 9.87 8.08
C TRP A 77 1.30 9.89 8.70
N ASP A 78 1.92 8.73 8.86
CA ASP A 78 3.19 8.57 9.56
C ASP A 78 4.32 8.11 8.62
N GLY A 79 4.21 8.40 7.32
CA GLY A 79 5.30 8.17 6.37
C GLY A 79 4.86 7.90 4.94
N THR A 80 5.79 7.48 4.10
CA THR A 80 5.57 7.26 2.67
C THR A 80 6.06 5.88 2.25
N LEU A 81 5.32 5.25 1.35
CA LEU A 81 5.74 4.05 0.62
C LEU A 81 5.90 4.40 -0.86
N THR A 82 7.10 4.17 -1.39
CA THR A 82 7.42 4.44 -2.80
C THR A 82 7.93 3.17 -3.46
N LEU A 83 7.37 2.83 -4.62
CA LEU A 83 7.85 1.71 -5.43
C LEU A 83 7.92 2.08 -6.90
N VAL A 84 8.90 1.53 -7.60
CA VAL A 84 9.00 1.59 -9.06
C VAL A 84 8.79 0.19 -9.61
N CYS A 85 7.87 0.06 -10.56
CA CYS A 85 7.54 -1.22 -11.18
C CYS A 85 7.21 -1.06 -12.66
N ARG A 86 7.23 -2.19 -13.39
CA ARG A 86 6.81 -2.23 -14.79
C ARG A 86 5.30 -2.10 -14.94
N ASP A 87 4.55 -2.76 -14.07
CA ASP A 87 3.09 -2.77 -14.09
C ASP A 87 2.53 -3.02 -12.69
N LEU A 88 1.26 -2.65 -12.48
CA LEU A 88 0.55 -2.90 -11.23
C LEU A 88 -0.92 -3.31 -11.48
N GLN A 89 -1.44 -4.14 -10.60
CA GLN A 89 -2.84 -4.55 -10.59
C GLN A 89 -3.44 -4.32 -9.20
N ALA A 90 -4.45 -3.46 -9.13
CA ALA A 90 -5.23 -3.20 -7.93
C ALA A 90 -6.51 -4.05 -7.92
N THR A 91 -6.78 -4.74 -6.80
CA THR A 91 -7.96 -5.59 -6.62
C THR A 91 -8.61 -5.31 -5.26
N TRP A 92 -9.90 -5.00 -5.28
CA TRP A 92 -10.71 -4.95 -4.06
C TRP A 92 -11.12 -6.37 -3.66
N THR A 93 -10.82 -6.78 -2.43
CA THR A 93 -11.17 -8.09 -1.90
C THR A 93 -12.22 -7.93 -0.82
N GLU A 94 -13.37 -8.58 -0.99
CA GLU A 94 -14.43 -8.59 0.03
C GLU A 94 -13.91 -9.18 1.34
N THR A 95 -14.29 -8.55 2.44
CA THR A 95 -13.88 -8.97 3.76
C THR A 95 -15.01 -8.77 4.74
N ILE A 96 -15.09 -9.65 5.73
CA ILE A 96 -16.15 -9.63 6.72
C ILE A 96 -15.63 -8.83 7.90
N CYS A 97 -16.23 -7.66 8.11
CA CYS A 97 -16.14 -7.01 9.41
C CYS A 97 -16.87 -7.86 10.43
N SER A 98 -16.17 -8.31 11.46
CA SER A 98 -16.86 -8.74 12.68
C SER A 98 -17.58 -7.52 13.24
N SER A 99 -18.87 -7.39 12.94
CA SER A 99 -19.77 -6.62 13.81
C SER A 99 -19.67 -7.29 15.18
N GLU A 100 -19.41 -6.51 16.22
CA GLU A 100 -19.21 -6.92 17.61
C GLU A 100 -19.94 -8.21 18.01
N ALA A 101 -19.22 -9.13 18.65
CA ALA A 101 -19.81 -10.23 19.41
C ALA A 101 -20.51 -9.70 20.67
#